data_AF-A0AAW0J7W6-F1
#
_entry.id   AF-A0AAW0J7W6-F1
#
_cell.length_a   1.000
_cell.length_b   1.000
_cell.length_c   1.000
_cell.angle_alpha   90.00
_cell.angle_beta   90.00
_cell.angle_gamma   90.00
#
_symmetry.space_group_name_H-M   'P 1'
#
loop_
_entity.id
_entity.type
_entity.pdbx_description
1 polymer ?
#
loop_
_entity_poly.entity_id
_entity_poly.type
_entity_poly.pdbx_seq_one_letter_code
_entity_poly.pdbx_strand_id
1 'polypeptide(L)'
;MAASNSHSASSFLFIVSFAVLVIFTVSSSAQLSKNFYSKSCPQVFSIVQSVVHSAISKQPRQGASLLRLHFHDCFVNVNSLFLYLLGCPKASTCDKYNIVHMFI
;
A
#
# COMPACT_ATOMS: atom_id res chain seq x y z
N MET A 1 -23.67 -47.60 -21.31
CA MET A 1 -23.78 -46.81 -20.07
C MET A 1 -22.38 -46.31 -19.69
N ALA A 2 -21.88 -45.23 -20.30
CA ALA A 2 -20.59 -44.62 -19.94
C ALA A 2 -20.46 -43.22 -20.57
N ALA A 3 -21.22 -42.24 -20.08
CA ALA A 3 -21.09 -40.84 -20.53
C ALA A 3 -21.21 -39.83 -19.38
N SER A 4 -21.16 -40.28 -18.12
CA SER A 4 -21.28 -39.44 -16.93
C SER A 4 -19.93 -39.01 -16.32
N ASN A 5 -18.80 -39.59 -16.74
CA ASN A 5 -17.49 -39.31 -16.13
C ASN A 5 -16.78 -38.05 -16.65
N SER A 6 -17.01 -37.60 -17.89
CA SER A 6 -16.29 -36.44 -18.45
C SER A 6 -16.73 -35.10 -17.85
N HIS A 7 -18.01 -34.93 -17.53
CA HIS A 7 -18.52 -33.70 -16.91
C HIS A 7 -18.10 -33.54 -15.45
N SER A 8 -18.03 -34.66 -14.72
CA SER A 8 -17.54 -34.67 -13.35
C SER A 8 -16.05 -34.34 -13.32
N ALA A 9 -15.25 -35.01 -14.17
CA ALA A 9 -13.81 -34.76 -14.28
C ALA A 9 -13.47 -33.32 -14.69
N SER A 10 -14.17 -32.75 -15.68
CA SER A 10 -13.93 -31.36 -16.09
C SER A 10 -14.26 -30.37 -14.99
N SER A 11 -15.37 -30.58 -14.28
CA SER A 11 -15.78 -29.75 -13.13
C SER A 11 -14.76 -29.82 -12.00
N PHE A 12 -14.22 -31.00 -11.70
CA PHE A 12 -13.14 -31.16 -10.72
C PHE A 12 -11.87 -30.41 -11.13
N LEU A 13 -11.49 -30.43 -12.42
CA LEU A 13 -10.31 -29.71 -12.91
C LEU A 13 -10.46 -28.18 -12.77
N PHE A 14 -11.66 -27.63 -13.00
CA PHE A 14 -11.93 -26.21 -12.77
C PHE A 14 -11.85 -25.83 -11.29
N ILE A 15 -12.41 -26.66 -10.40
CA ILE A 15 -12.35 -26.42 -8.95
C ILE A 15 -10.91 -26.46 -8.45
N VAL A 16 -10.10 -27.42 -8.90
CA VAL A 16 -8.68 -27.52 -8.55
C VAL A 16 -7.89 -26.32 -9.09
N SER A 17 -8.13 -25.90 -10.34
CA SER A 17 -7.49 -24.71 -10.93
C SER A 17 -7.82 -23.44 -10.14
N PHE A 18 -9.07 -23.25 -9.76
CA PHE A 18 -9.51 -22.10 -8.96
C PHE A 18 -8.94 -22.13 -7.54
N ALA A 19 -8.92 -23.31 -6.90
CA ALA A 19 -8.31 -23.49 -5.58
C ALA A 19 -6.80 -23.17 -5.60
N VAL A 20 -6.07 -23.59 -6.64
CA VAL A 20 -4.66 -23.26 -6.83
C VAL A 20 -4.48 -21.76 -7.01
N LEU A 21 -5.30 -21.10 -7.83
CA LEU A 21 -5.23 -19.65 -8.04
C LEU A 21 -5.44 -18.86 -6.73
N VAL A 22 -6.33 -19.32 -5.85
CA VAL A 22 -6.59 -18.73 -4.53
C VAL A 22 -5.42 -18.93 -3.55
N ILE A 23 -4.66 -20.03 -3.68
CA ILE A 23 -3.45 -20.25 -2.86
C ILE A 23 -2.31 -19.29 -3.26
N PHE A 24 -2.23 -18.90 -4.54
CA PHE A 24 -1.22 -17.93 -5.01
C PHE A 24 -1.49 -16.49 -4.58
N THR A 25 -2.69 -16.16 -4.09
CA THR A 25 -3.02 -14.82 -3.56
C THR A 25 -2.76 -14.68 -2.06
N VAL A 26 -2.13 -15.68 -1.42
CA VAL A 26 -1.80 -15.66 0.00
C VAL A 26 -0.77 -14.55 0.30
N SER A 27 -1.28 -13.48 0.88
CA SER A 27 -0.65 -12.48 1.77
C SER A 27 0.85 -12.24 1.58
N SER A 28 1.18 -11.15 0.88
CA SER A 28 2.52 -10.58 0.93
C SER A 28 2.80 -9.95 2.30
N SER A 29 3.56 -10.65 3.15
CA SER A 29 4.11 -10.06 4.38
C SER A 29 5.33 -9.20 4.05
N ALA A 30 5.13 -7.91 3.83
CA ALA A 30 6.24 -6.97 3.69
C ALA A 30 6.85 -6.71 5.08
N GLN A 31 8.00 -7.31 5.38
CA GLN A 31 8.73 -7.04 6.61
C GLN A 31 9.40 -5.66 6.53
N LEU A 32 8.99 -4.74 7.39
CA LEU A 32 9.66 -3.46 7.52
C LEU A 32 11.00 -3.64 8.25
N SER A 33 12.05 -3.03 7.69
CA SER A 33 13.36 -2.96 8.31
C SER A 33 13.81 -1.52 8.44
N LYS A 34 14.31 -1.14 9.62
CA LYS A 34 14.90 0.19 9.86
C LYS A 34 16.12 0.46 8.97
N ASN A 35 16.76 -0.59 8.46
CA ASN A 35 17.95 -0.50 7.61
C ASN A 35 17.65 -0.63 6.12
N PHE A 36 16.37 -0.53 5.71
CA PHE A 36 15.97 -0.71 4.32
C PHE A 36 16.73 0.22 3.36
N TYR A 37 16.95 1.47 3.76
CA TYR A 37 17.66 2.45 2.95
C TYR A 37 19.16 2.55 3.20
N SER A 38 19.73 1.78 4.13
CA SER A 38 21.13 1.95 4.55
C SER A 38 22.15 1.78 3.42
N LYS A 39 21.81 1.01 2.37
CA LYS A 39 22.68 0.80 1.19
C LYS A 39 22.36 1.73 0.02
N SER A 40 21.08 2.00 -0.23
CA SER A 40 20.65 2.77 -1.40
C SER A 40 20.63 4.29 -1.15
N CYS A 41 20.28 4.70 0.07
CA CYS A 41 20.24 6.11 0.46
C CYS A 41 20.47 6.25 1.98
N PRO A 42 21.74 6.19 2.44
CA PRO A 42 22.05 6.19 3.88
C PRO A 42 21.64 7.49 4.58
N GLN A 43 21.56 8.60 3.84
CA GLN A 43 21.22 9.92 4.37
C GLN A 43 19.72 10.21 4.40
N VAL A 44 18.86 9.28 3.96
CA VAL A 44 17.41 9.51 3.87
C VAL A 44 16.83 10.00 5.19
N PHE A 45 17.23 9.39 6.31
CA PHE A 45 16.72 9.74 7.63
C PHE A 45 17.13 11.16 8.02
N SER A 46 18.40 11.51 7.85
CA SER A 46 18.91 12.86 8.13
C SER A 46 18.26 13.95 7.26
N ILE A 47 18.05 13.65 5.98
CA ILE A 47 17.44 14.60 5.03
C ILE A 47 15.99 14.85 5.43
N VAL A 48 15.19 13.79 5.61
CA VAL A 48 13.79 13.91 6.03
C VAL A 48 13.68 14.62 7.37
N GLN A 49 14.53 14.27 8.34
CA GLN A 49 14.54 14.92 9.65
C GLN A 49 14.83 16.42 9.54
N SER A 50 15.84 16.84 8.78
CA SER A 50 16.17 18.26 8.62
C SER A 50 15.05 19.06 7.95
N VAL A 51 14.40 18.51 6.93
CA VAL A 51 13.26 19.14 6.24
C VAL A 51 12.07 19.28 7.19
N VAL A 52 11.72 18.22 7.92
CA VAL A 52 10.60 18.22 8.88
C VAL A 52 10.86 19.20 10.02
N HIS A 53 12.08 19.25 10.56
CA HIS A 53 12.44 20.22 11.60
C HIS A 53 12.36 21.67 11.10
N SER A 54 12.83 21.95 9.88
CA SER A 54 12.73 23.28 9.26
C SER A 54 11.28 23.70 8.98
N ALA A 55 10.44 22.74 8.59
CA ALA A 55 9.00 22.94 8.40
C ALA A 55 8.30 23.29 9.73
N ILE A 56 8.54 22.50 10.77
CA ILE A 56 7.95 22.72 12.10
C ILE A 56 8.44 24.02 12.75
N SER A 57 9.71 24.38 12.58
CA SER A 57 10.25 25.62 13.14
C SER A 57 9.63 26.87 12.52
N LYS A 58 9.27 26.81 11.24
CA LYS A 58 8.52 27.89 10.56
C LYS A 58 7.07 27.93 11.01
N GLN A 59 6.42 26.77 11.12
CA GLN A 59 5.01 26.66 11.50
C GLN A 59 4.78 25.39 12.34
N PRO A 60 4.59 25.52 13.67
CA PRO A 60 4.42 24.37 14.55
C PRO A 60 3.25 23.45 14.18
N ARG A 61 2.20 23.98 13.55
CA ARG A 61 1.03 23.22 13.08
C ARG A 61 1.36 22.19 11.98
N GLN A 62 2.48 22.34 11.27
CA GLN A 62 2.89 21.40 10.20
C GLN A 62 3.24 20.00 10.75
N GLY A 63 3.78 19.92 11.98
CA GLY A 63 4.05 18.62 12.62
C GLY A 63 2.77 17.83 12.92
N ALA A 64 1.74 18.51 13.43
CA ALA A 64 0.43 17.91 13.69
C ALA A 64 -0.26 17.45 12.40
N SER A 65 -0.15 18.24 11.33
CA SER A 65 -0.63 17.86 9.99
C SER A 65 0.03 16.57 9.48
N LEU A 66 1.36 16.50 9.53
CA LEU A 66 2.11 15.33 9.07
C LEU A 66 1.75 14.07 9.86
N LEU A 67 1.59 14.20 11.18
CA LEU A 67 1.17 13.11 12.05
C LEU A 67 -0.25 12.62 11.71
N ARG A 68 -1.19 13.55 11.49
CA ARG A 68 -2.57 13.22 11.09
C ARG A 68 -2.60 12.50 9.74
N LEU A 69 -1.78 12.93 8.78
CA LEU A 69 -1.67 12.27 7.47
C LEU A 69 -1.11 10.84 7.62
N HIS A 70 -0.07 10.64 8.42
CA HIS A 70 0.48 9.31 8.68
C HIS A 70 -0.56 8.36 9.28
N PHE A 71 -1.32 8.83 10.29
CA PHE A 71 -2.39 8.04 10.87
C PHE A 71 -3.54 7.80 9.89
N HIS A 72 -3.86 8.76 9.02
CA HIS A 72 -4.89 8.59 7.99
C HIS A 72 -4.50 7.51 6.98
N ASP A 73 -3.26 7.52 6.49
CA ASP A 73 -2.75 6.54 5.54
C ASP A 73 -2.61 5.13 6.15
N CYS A 74 -2.35 5.04 7.46
CA CYS A 74 -2.26 3.75 8.15
C CYS A 74 -3.61 3.21 8.64
N PHE A 75 -4.54 4.06 9.06
CA PHE A 75 -5.86 3.63 9.54
C PHE A 75 -6.79 3.27 8.39
N VAL A 76 -6.66 3.93 7.23
CA VAL A 76 -7.29 3.54 5.97
C VAL A 76 -6.46 2.43 5.33
N ASN A 77 -6.26 1.32 6.04
CA ASN A 77 -5.62 0.12 5.51
C ASN A 77 -6.57 -0.54 4.50
N VAL A 78 -6.67 0.06 3.33
CA VAL A 78 -7.33 -0.51 2.17
C VAL A 78 -6.49 -1.69 1.72
N ASN A 79 -6.97 -2.87 2.11
CA ASN A 79 -6.50 -4.17 1.65
C ASN A 79 -6.07 -4.06 0.18
N SER A 80 -4.90 -4.58 -0.21
CA SER A 80 -4.29 -4.38 -1.54
C SER A 80 -5.24 -4.66 -2.73
N LEU A 81 -6.32 -5.39 -2.49
CA LEU A 81 -7.44 -5.64 -3.39
C LEU A 81 -8.28 -4.38 -3.73
N PHE A 82 -8.46 -3.44 -2.81
CA PHE A 82 -9.27 -2.23 -2.97
C PHE A 82 -8.58 -1.16 -3.84
N LEU A 83 -7.25 -1.05 -3.76
CA LEU A 83 -6.47 -0.12 -4.61
C LEU A 83 -6.43 -0.57 -6.08
N TYR A 84 -6.47 -1.88 -6.34
CA TYR A 84 -6.52 -2.43 -7.70
C TYR A 84 -7.92 -2.26 -8.33
N LEU A 85 -9.00 -2.40 -7.54
CA LEU A 85 -10.38 -2.26 -8.01
C LEU A 85 -10.80 -0.81 -8.27
N LEU A 86 -10.25 0.17 -7.54
CA LEU A 86 -10.50 1.59 -7.80
C LEU A 86 -9.60 2.19 -8.88
N GLY A 87 -8.71 1.39 -9.50
CA GLY A 87 -7.92 1.83 -10.64
C GLY A 87 -6.96 2.99 -10.33
N CYS A 88 -6.40 3.08 -9.13
CA CYS A 88 -5.36 4.07 -8.81
C CYS A 88 -3.99 3.57 -9.32
N PRO A 89 -3.48 4.08 -10.45
CA PRO A 89 -2.16 3.70 -10.93
C PRO A 89 -1.15 4.59 -10.19
N LYS A 90 -0.39 4.02 -9.25
CA LYS A 90 0.85 4.56 -8.67
C LYS A 90 0.82 6.07 -8.31
N ALA A 91 0.68 6.39 -7.01
CA ALA A 91 1.33 7.46 -6.23
C ALA A 91 1.59 8.89 -6.78
N SER A 92 1.31 9.22 -8.04
CA SER A 92 1.78 10.45 -8.71
C SER A 92 0.71 11.53 -8.81
N THR A 93 -0.54 11.26 -8.41
CA THR A 93 -1.64 12.25 -8.41
C THR A 93 -2.04 12.74 -7.02
N CYS A 94 -1.40 12.28 -5.94
CA CYS A 94 -1.50 12.94 -4.63
C CYS A 94 -0.71 14.25 -4.54
N ASP A 95 -0.14 14.73 -5.66
CA ASP A 95 0.69 15.93 -5.73
C ASP A 95 -0.07 17.20 -6.22
N LYS A 96 -1.41 17.14 -6.34
CA LYS A 96 -2.17 18.30 -6.88
C LYS A 96 -3.27 18.87 -5.99
N TYR A 97 -3.44 18.36 -4.77
CA TYR A 97 -4.24 19.04 -3.75
C TYR A 97 -3.34 19.56 -2.65
N ASN A 98 -2.89 20.80 -2.87
CA ASN A 98 -2.56 21.83 -1.91
C ASN A 98 -2.88 21.46 -0.43
N ILE A 99 -1.99 20.68 0.22
CA ILE A 99 -2.01 20.45 1.69
C ILE A 99 -1.90 21.80 2.43
N VAL A 100 -1.44 22.85 1.75
CA VAL A 100 -1.30 24.19 2.29
C VAL A 100 -2.64 24.93 2.47
N HIS A 101 -3.75 24.44 1.88
CA HIS A 101 -5.07 25.10 1.99
C HIS A 101 -6.05 24.42 2.96
N MET A 102 -5.64 23.35 3.65
CA MET A 102 -6.48 22.68 4.66
C MET A 102 -6.03 22.97 6.10
N PHE A 103 -4.93 23.71 6.30
CA PHE A 103 -4.33 23.99 7.62
C PHE A 103 -4.24 25.48 7.98
N ILE A 104 -4.89 26.36 7.19
CA ILE A 104 -5.22 27.73 7.60
C ILE A 104 -6.63 27.71 8.17
#